data_AF-A0A420VPR4-F1
#
_entry.id   AF-A0A420VPR4-F1
#
_cell.length_a   1.000
_cell.length_b   1.000
_cell.length_c   1.000
_cell.angle_alpha   90.00
_cell.angle_beta   90.00
_cell.angle_gamma   90.00
#
_symmetry.space_group_name_H-M   'P 1'
#
loop_
_entity.id
_entity.type
_entity.pdbx_description
1 polymer ?
#
loop_
_entity_poly.entity_id
_entity_poly.type
_entity_poly.pdbx_seq_one_letter_code
_entity_poly.pdbx_strand_id
1 'polypeptide(L)'
;MFPFVVERAGFLKDIPLFAIIFDSLMRFWMFLTKPELLDWIDDLEENVTQMPGTTIGVHKYGGIEFNYMGKEFAHVHSNGLLDILLNTELKNSLMTEGKIKDHHVFKNSGWISFYLKNKQDVGYACILLNKAYDRAKQKQDSMQLDTI
;
A
#
# COMPACT_ATOMS: atom_id res chain seq x y z
N MET A 1 -4.08 -13.97 10.56
CA MET A 1 -3.55 -13.34 11.80
C MET A 1 -3.75 -11.83 11.77
N PHE A 2 -3.36 -11.15 10.68
CA PHE A 2 -3.47 -9.68 10.56
C PHE A 2 -4.90 -9.12 10.74
N PRO A 3 -5.97 -9.64 10.09
CA PRO A 3 -7.32 -9.10 10.30
C PRO A 3 -7.83 -9.26 11.74
N PHE A 4 -7.48 -10.37 12.39
CA PHE A 4 -7.87 -10.66 13.78
C PHE A 4 -7.25 -9.66 14.77
N VAL A 5 -5.96 -9.33 14.58
CA VAL A 5 -5.26 -8.37 15.44
C VAL A 5 -5.85 -6.98 15.26
N VAL A 6 -6.11 -6.56 14.02
CA VAL A 6 -6.74 -5.27 13.72
C VAL A 6 -8.15 -5.19 14.31
N GLU A 7 -8.95 -6.26 14.23
CA GLU A 7 -10.33 -6.28 14.72
C GLU A 7 -10.45 -6.38 16.24
N ARG A 8 -9.60 -7.18 16.91
CA ARG A 8 -9.73 -7.44 18.37
C ARG A 8 -8.76 -6.66 19.25
N ALA A 9 -7.65 -6.22 18.70
CA ALA A 9 -6.60 -5.51 19.42
C ALA A 9 -6.29 -4.14 18.79
N GLY A 10 -7.27 -3.56 18.08
CA GLY A 10 -7.11 -2.29 17.37
C GLY A 10 -6.72 -1.10 18.26
N PHE A 11 -6.99 -1.15 19.58
CA PHE A 11 -6.55 -0.13 20.54
C PHE A 11 -5.02 -0.03 20.67
N LEU A 12 -4.28 -1.08 20.30
CA LEU A 12 -2.81 -1.07 20.37
C LEU A 12 -2.18 -0.09 19.39
N LYS A 13 -2.92 0.35 18.35
CA LYS A 13 -2.45 1.39 17.42
C LYS A 13 -2.28 2.76 18.09
N ASP A 14 -2.94 2.97 19.22
CA ASP A 14 -2.89 4.23 19.97
C ASP A 14 -1.64 4.29 20.87
N ILE A 15 -0.94 3.16 21.05
CA ILE A 15 0.37 3.10 21.71
C ILE A 15 1.44 3.56 20.71
N PRO A 16 2.22 4.60 21.04
CA PRO A 16 3.28 5.10 20.15
C PRO A 16 4.21 3.98 19.67
N LEU A 17 4.50 3.96 18.37
CA LEU A 17 5.44 3.04 17.70
C LEU A 17 5.05 1.55 17.71
N PHE A 18 3.98 1.15 18.40
CA PHE A 18 3.61 -0.27 18.52
C PHE A 18 3.38 -0.93 17.15
N ALA A 19 2.70 -0.22 16.25
CA ALA A 19 2.41 -0.73 14.91
C ALA A 19 3.69 -0.96 14.08
N ILE A 20 4.69 -0.09 14.23
CA ILE A 20 6.00 -0.24 13.58
C ILE A 20 6.75 -1.45 14.14
N ILE A 21 6.75 -1.63 15.46
CA ILE A 21 7.36 -2.81 16.10
C ILE A 21 6.67 -4.10 15.63
N PHE A 22 5.33 -4.09 15.59
CA PHE A 22 4.56 -5.24 15.13
C PHE A 22 4.86 -5.61 13.68
N ASP A 23 4.90 -4.63 12.77
CA ASP A 23 5.27 -4.88 11.39
C ASP A 23 6.74 -5.34 11.26
N SER A 24 7.65 -4.82 12.08
CA SER A 24 9.05 -5.27 12.12
C SER A 24 9.19 -6.72 12.57
N LEU A 25 8.45 -7.14 13.60
CA LEU A 25 8.38 -8.54 14.03
C LEU A 25 7.77 -9.43 12.93
N MET A 26 6.77 -8.91 12.22
CA MET A 26 6.18 -9.60 11.08
C MET A 26 7.17 -9.74 9.93
N ARG A 27 7.99 -8.72 9.64
CA ARG A 27 9.07 -8.77 8.65
C ARG A 27 10.09 -9.84 9.00
N PHE A 28 10.51 -9.89 10.26
CA PHE A 28 11.43 -10.92 10.74
C PHE A 28 10.82 -12.32 10.61
N TRP A 29 9.53 -12.48 10.93
CA TRP A 29 8.83 -13.74 10.74
C TRP A 29 8.70 -14.15 9.27
N MET A 30 8.44 -13.19 8.37
CA MET A 30 8.39 -13.43 6.92
C MET A 30 9.76 -13.78 6.36
N PHE A 31 10.83 -13.14 6.84
CA PHE A 31 12.20 -13.53 6.50
C PHE A 31 12.48 -15.01 6.81
N LEU A 32 11.97 -15.53 7.94
CA LEU A 32 12.16 -16.92 8.32
C LEU A 32 11.25 -17.91 7.59
N THR A 33 10.03 -17.49 7.24
CA THR A 33 8.97 -18.40 6.76
C THR A 33 8.67 -18.31 5.27
N LYS A 34 8.89 -17.14 4.67
CA LYS A 34 8.56 -16.80 3.28
C LYS A 34 9.46 -15.67 2.76
N PRO A 35 10.80 -15.84 2.70
CA PRO A 35 11.73 -14.78 2.33
C PRO A 35 11.48 -14.21 0.92
N GLU A 36 10.95 -15.01 -0.01
CA GLU A 36 10.63 -14.55 -1.37
C GLU A 36 9.58 -13.43 -1.39
N LEU A 37 8.76 -13.33 -0.35
CA LEU A 37 7.82 -12.22 -0.22
C LEU A 37 8.54 -10.89 0.02
N LEU A 38 9.70 -10.90 0.70
CA LEU A 38 10.49 -9.70 0.89
C LEU A 38 11.13 -9.26 -0.43
N ASP A 39 11.61 -10.19 -1.24
CA ASP A 39 12.09 -9.89 -2.60
C ASP A 39 10.98 -9.23 -3.44
N TRP A 40 9.74 -9.71 -3.32
CA TRP A 40 8.61 -9.11 -4.03
C TRP A 40 8.28 -7.70 -3.54
N ILE A 41 8.50 -7.40 -2.26
CA ILE A 41 8.33 -6.04 -1.72
C ILE A 41 9.44 -5.14 -2.26
N ASP A 42 10.69 -5.62 -2.28
CA ASP A 42 11.83 -4.91 -2.85
C ASP A 42 11.59 -4.59 -4.35
N ASP A 43 11.01 -5.52 -5.13
CA ASP A 43 10.60 -5.28 -6.52
C ASP A 43 9.58 -4.14 -6.66
N LEU A 44 8.63 -4.02 -5.70
CA LEU A 44 7.66 -2.90 -5.69
C LEU A 44 8.34 -1.57 -5.37
N GLU A 45 9.25 -1.57 -4.39
CA GLU A 45 10.04 -0.39 -4.03
C GLU A 45 10.87 0.10 -5.23
N GLU A 46 11.57 -0.82 -5.92
CA GLU A 46 12.33 -0.50 -7.12
C GLU A 46 11.43 0.13 -8.17
N ASN A 47 10.27 -0.49 -8.48
CA ASN A 47 9.32 0.07 -9.44
C ASN A 47 8.84 1.49 -9.06
N VAL A 48 8.55 1.76 -7.78
CA VAL A 48 8.08 3.08 -7.34
C VAL A 48 9.20 4.12 -7.35
N THR A 49 10.42 3.78 -6.97
CA THR A 49 11.55 4.74 -6.94
C THR A 49 11.95 5.24 -8.32
N GLN A 50 11.62 4.51 -9.40
CA GLN A 50 11.83 4.98 -10.77
C GLN A 50 10.82 6.05 -11.22
N MET A 51 9.73 6.26 -10.46
CA MET A 51 8.70 7.24 -10.79
C MET A 51 9.12 8.64 -10.33
N PRO A 52 9.17 9.67 -11.20
CA PRO A 52 9.62 11.00 -10.82
C PRO A 52 8.80 11.62 -9.68
N GLY A 53 9.49 12.15 -8.67
CA GLY A 53 8.84 12.83 -7.54
C GLY A 53 8.23 11.90 -6.51
N THR A 54 8.53 10.59 -6.58
CA THR A 54 8.20 9.66 -5.50
C THR A 54 9.27 9.62 -4.42
N THR A 55 8.85 9.22 -3.22
CA THR A 55 9.74 8.96 -2.07
C THR A 55 9.21 7.76 -1.30
N ILE A 56 10.10 7.08 -0.56
CA ILE A 56 9.76 5.97 0.31
C ILE A 56 9.90 6.42 1.77
N GLY A 57 8.93 6.02 2.61
CA GLY A 57 8.92 6.29 4.04
C GLY A 57 8.46 5.09 4.87
N VAL A 58 8.41 5.27 6.19
CA VAL A 58 7.82 4.28 7.11
C VAL A 58 6.37 4.66 7.34
N HIS A 59 5.44 3.74 7.06
CA HIS A 59 4.04 3.99 7.30
C HIS A 59 3.76 4.04 8.81
N LYS A 60 2.90 4.97 9.27
CA LYS A 60 2.62 5.17 10.69
C LYS A 60 2.02 3.94 11.39
N TYR A 61 1.41 3.04 10.62
CA TYR A 61 0.89 1.75 11.11
C TYR A 61 1.81 0.56 10.80
N GLY A 62 3.09 0.83 10.54
CA GLY A 62 4.07 -0.17 10.10
C GLY A 62 3.97 -0.45 8.60
N GLY A 63 5.04 -0.96 8.01
CA GLY A 63 5.18 -1.15 6.57
C GLY A 63 5.89 0.01 5.87
N ILE A 64 5.96 -0.10 4.56
CA ILE A 64 6.66 0.81 3.65
C ILE A 64 5.65 1.71 2.97
N GLU A 65 5.84 3.02 3.08
CA GLU A 65 4.95 4.03 2.54
C GLU A 65 5.49 4.61 1.23
N PHE A 66 4.66 4.63 0.20
CA PHE A 66 4.94 5.22 -1.10
C PHE A 66 4.26 6.59 -1.21
N ASN A 67 5.09 7.61 -1.42
CA ASN A 67 4.68 9.00 -1.43
C ASN A 67 4.92 9.62 -2.79
N TYR A 68 4.03 10.51 -3.23
CA TYR A 68 4.24 11.41 -4.36
C TYR A 68 4.16 12.85 -3.88
N MET A 69 5.24 13.63 -4.07
CA MET A 69 5.34 15.00 -3.57
C MET A 69 4.94 15.15 -2.09
N GLY A 70 5.37 14.18 -1.26
CA GLY A 70 5.09 14.17 0.19
C GLY A 70 3.68 13.75 0.59
N LYS A 71 2.86 13.24 -0.34
CA LYS A 71 1.53 12.68 -0.04
C LYS A 71 1.50 11.19 -0.34
N GLU A 72 1.03 10.42 0.62
CA GLU A 72 0.87 8.97 0.51
C GLU A 72 -0.12 8.62 -0.62
N PHE A 73 0.26 7.68 -1.48
CA PHE A 73 -0.62 7.10 -2.49
C PHE A 73 -0.72 5.57 -2.42
N ALA A 74 0.18 4.92 -1.69
CA ALA A 74 0.13 3.49 -1.39
C ALA A 74 1.04 3.16 -0.20
N HIS A 75 0.84 2.01 0.43
CA HIS A 75 1.79 1.41 1.37
C HIS A 75 1.70 -0.12 1.34
N VAL A 76 2.79 -0.79 1.69
CA VAL A 76 2.84 -2.25 1.79
C VAL A 76 3.31 -2.70 3.17
N HIS A 77 2.54 -3.58 3.80
CA HIS A 77 2.88 -4.24 5.05
C HIS A 77 3.78 -5.46 4.82
N SER A 78 4.52 -5.84 5.85
CA SER A 78 5.51 -6.92 5.76
C SER A 78 4.92 -8.30 5.41
N ASN A 79 3.61 -8.50 5.57
CA ASN A 79 2.89 -9.71 5.13
C ASN A 79 2.43 -9.67 3.66
N GLY A 80 2.84 -8.68 2.87
CA GLY A 80 2.47 -8.55 1.46
C GLY A 80 1.09 -7.96 1.23
N LEU A 81 0.46 -7.38 2.26
CA LEU A 81 -0.74 -6.56 2.07
C LEU A 81 -0.32 -5.20 1.54
N LEU A 82 -0.62 -4.96 0.27
CA LEU A 82 -0.43 -3.70 -0.43
C LEU A 82 -1.76 -2.93 -0.45
N ASP A 83 -1.79 -1.78 0.21
CA ASP A 83 -2.91 -0.87 0.23
C ASP A 83 -2.64 0.30 -0.74
N ILE A 84 -3.61 0.60 -1.61
CA ILE A 84 -3.41 1.51 -2.74
C ILE A 84 -4.58 2.49 -2.86
N LEU A 85 -4.28 3.78 -3.06
CA LEU A 85 -5.28 4.83 -3.20
C LEU A 85 -5.66 5.09 -4.68
N LEU A 86 -6.74 4.47 -5.15
CA LEU A 86 -7.27 4.61 -6.53
C LEU A 86 -8.48 5.56 -6.62
N ASN A 87 -8.79 6.09 -7.80
CA ASN A 87 -10.06 6.80 -7.97
C ASN A 87 -11.24 5.81 -7.87
N THR A 88 -12.42 6.30 -7.48
CA THR A 88 -13.58 5.43 -7.19
C THR A 88 -14.05 4.65 -8.42
N GLU A 89 -13.99 5.27 -9.61
CA GLU A 89 -14.39 4.65 -10.88
C GLU A 89 -13.50 3.45 -11.23
N LEU A 90 -12.18 3.64 -11.15
CA LEU A 90 -11.17 2.60 -11.39
C LEU A 90 -11.29 1.49 -10.35
N LYS A 91 -11.50 1.83 -9.07
CA LYS A 91 -11.78 0.85 -8.03
C LYS A 91 -12.99 -0.01 -8.39
N ASN A 92 -14.11 0.59 -8.78
CA ASN A 92 -15.34 -0.13 -9.14
C ASN A 92 -15.12 -1.07 -10.34
N SER A 93 -14.37 -0.62 -11.36
CA SER A 93 -14.01 -1.47 -12.50
C SER A 93 -13.20 -2.69 -12.06
N LEU A 94 -12.15 -2.49 -11.24
CA LEU A 94 -11.26 -3.56 -10.80
C LEU A 94 -11.95 -4.53 -9.82
N MET A 95 -12.88 -4.05 -8.99
CA MET A 95 -13.69 -4.88 -8.10
C MET A 95 -14.56 -5.87 -8.89
N THR A 96 -15.07 -5.45 -10.04
CA THR A 96 -15.92 -6.28 -10.91
C THR A 96 -15.11 -7.43 -11.56
N GLU A 97 -13.80 -7.27 -11.73
CA GLU A 97 -12.89 -8.32 -12.22
C GLU A 97 -12.53 -9.37 -11.15
N GLY A 98 -12.93 -9.17 -9.88
CA GLY A 98 -12.70 -10.12 -8.78
C GLY A 98 -11.25 -10.23 -8.29
N LYS A 99 -10.36 -9.34 -8.77
CA LYS A 99 -8.91 -9.38 -8.47
C LYS A 99 -8.51 -8.59 -7.21
N ILE A 100 -9.40 -7.76 -6.69
CA ILE A 100 -9.13 -6.87 -5.55
C ILE A 100 -10.23 -6.99 -4.49
N LYS A 101 -9.91 -6.59 -3.25
CA LYS A 101 -10.88 -6.48 -2.14
C LYS A 101 -10.93 -5.03 -1.66
N ASP A 102 -12.06 -4.64 -1.08
CA ASP A 102 -12.18 -3.36 -0.39
C ASP A 102 -11.09 -3.19 0.68
N HIS A 103 -10.63 -1.95 0.87
CA HIS A 103 -9.79 -1.63 2.00
C HIS A 103 -10.55 -1.90 3.30
N HIS A 104 -9.98 -2.77 4.13
CA HIS A 104 -10.63 -3.34 5.31
C HIS A 104 -11.12 -2.27 6.32
N VAL A 105 -10.51 -1.07 6.34
CA VAL A 105 -10.90 0.07 7.19
C VAL A 105 -11.71 1.16 6.46
N PHE A 106 -11.44 1.39 5.17
CA PHE A 106 -11.94 2.58 4.44
C PHE A 106 -12.82 2.18 3.25
N LYS A 107 -13.93 1.50 3.55
CA LYS A 107 -14.83 0.93 2.53
C LYS A 107 -15.38 1.98 1.55
N ASN A 108 -15.70 3.18 2.04
CA ASN A 108 -16.23 4.31 1.24
C ASN A 108 -15.13 5.27 0.77
N SER A 109 -13.96 4.74 0.43
CA SER A 109 -12.85 5.51 -0.10
C SER A 109 -12.29 4.88 -1.37
N GLY A 110 -11.36 5.60 -2.00
CA GLY A 110 -10.56 5.09 -3.11
C GLY A 110 -9.55 4.01 -2.72
N TRP A 111 -9.36 3.74 -1.43
CA TRP A 111 -8.44 2.71 -0.97
C TRP A 111 -8.93 1.31 -1.32
N ILE A 112 -8.00 0.49 -1.79
CA ILE A 112 -8.15 -0.96 -2.01
C ILE A 112 -7.04 -1.70 -1.26
N SER A 113 -7.28 -2.98 -0.99
CA SER A 113 -6.29 -3.91 -0.44
C SER A 113 -5.99 -5.02 -1.44
N PHE A 114 -4.71 -5.24 -1.75
CA PHE A 114 -4.22 -6.29 -2.64
C PHE A 114 -3.14 -7.12 -1.94
N TYR A 115 -3.27 -8.45 -1.95
CA TYR A 115 -2.29 -9.35 -1.31
C TYR A 115 -1.35 -9.94 -2.36
N LEU A 116 -0.05 -9.84 -2.13
CA LEU A 116 0.98 -10.58 -2.86
C LEU A 116 0.99 -12.04 -2.39
N LYS A 117 0.38 -12.94 -3.16
CA LYS A 117 0.32 -14.37 -2.84
C LYS A 117 1.39 -15.15 -3.58
N ASN A 118 1.68 -14.76 -4.82
CA ASN A 118 2.63 -15.39 -5.73
C ASN A 118 3.42 -14.33 -6.52
N LYS A 119 4.45 -14.77 -7.24
CA LYS A 119 5.33 -13.90 -8.04
C LYS A 119 4.58 -13.15 -9.15
N GLN A 120 3.54 -13.74 -9.74
CA GLN A 120 2.76 -13.11 -10.81
C GLN A 120 1.97 -11.90 -10.28
N ASP A 121 1.63 -11.88 -8.99
CA ASP A 121 0.93 -10.77 -8.35
C ASP A 121 1.79 -9.49 -8.33
N VAL A 122 3.13 -9.60 -8.34
CA VAL A 122 4.06 -8.44 -8.35
C VAL A 122 3.86 -7.59 -9.60
N GLY A 123 3.78 -8.22 -10.77
CA GLY A 123 3.55 -7.50 -12.02
C GLY A 123 2.20 -6.76 -12.03
N TYR A 124 1.15 -7.38 -11.48
CA TYR A 124 -0.14 -6.72 -11.36
C TYR A 124 -0.14 -5.60 -10.31
N ALA A 125 0.55 -5.79 -9.18
CA ALA A 125 0.75 -4.76 -8.17
C ALA A 125 1.47 -3.53 -8.75
N CYS A 126 2.52 -3.72 -9.56
CA CYS A 126 3.19 -2.61 -10.26
C CYS A 126 2.22 -1.86 -11.19
N ILE A 127 1.34 -2.55 -11.90
CA ILE A 127 0.30 -1.91 -12.73
C ILE A 127 -0.64 -1.06 -11.87
N LEU A 128 -1.07 -1.56 -10.71
CA LEU A 128 -1.93 -0.81 -9.78
C LEU A 128 -1.22 0.41 -9.21
N LEU A 129 0.06 0.28 -8.84
CA LEU A 129 0.89 1.38 -8.34
C LEU A 129 1.07 2.48 -9.40
N ASN A 130 1.31 2.12 -10.66
CA ASN A 130 1.37 3.09 -11.76
C ASN A 130 0.06 3.88 -11.90
N LYS A 131 -1.10 3.20 -11.84
CA LYS A 131 -2.42 3.86 -11.90
C LYS A 131 -2.64 4.81 -10.70
N ALA A 132 -2.19 4.42 -9.51
CA ALA A 132 -2.28 5.24 -8.32
C ALA A 132 -1.36 6.47 -8.40
N TYR A 133 -0.15 6.30 -8.92
CA TYR A 133 0.79 7.37 -9.21
C TYR A 133 0.22 8.38 -10.23
N ASP A 134 -0.33 7.91 -11.35
CA ASP A 134 -0.96 8.78 -12.36
C ASP A 134 -2.08 9.63 -11.75
N ARG A 135 -2.90 9.02 -10.90
CA ARG A 135 -3.96 9.71 -10.16
C ARG A 135 -3.40 10.74 -9.17
N ALA A 136 -2.34 10.41 -8.44
CA ALA A 136 -1.69 11.33 -7.52
C ALA A 136 -1.09 12.54 -8.26
N LYS A 137 -0.44 12.30 -9.40
CA LYS A 137 0.11 13.33 -10.29
C LYS A 137 -0.97 14.26 -10.83
N GLN A 138 -2.03 13.73 -11.45
CA GLN A 138 -3.14 14.53 -11.97
C GLN A 138 -3.77 15.43 -10.90
N LYS A 139 -3.96 14.89 -9.69
CA LYS A 139 -4.50 15.65 -8.55
C LYS A 139 -3.57 16.78 -8.11
N GLN A 140 -2.26 16.56 -8.15
CA GLN A 140 -1.29 17.59 -7.78
C GLN A 140 -1.21 18.70 -8.84
N ASP A 141 -1.22 18.33 -10.12
CA ASP A 141 -1.22 19.28 -11.25
C ASP A 141 -2.47 20.16 -11.23
N SER A 142 -3.65 19.59 -10.96
CA SER A 142 -4.90 20.38 -10.84
C SER A 142 -4.85 21.36 -9.67
N MET A 143 -4.31 20.95 -8.51
CA MET A 143 -4.18 21.84 -7.35
C MET A 143 -3.20 23.00 -7.61
N GLN A 144 -2.16 22.79 -8.43
CA GLN A 144 -1.24 23.85 -8.82
C GLN A 144 -1.88 24.87 -9.76
N LEU A 145 -2.74 24.43 -10.69
CA LEU A 145 -3.49 25.32 -11.59
C LEU A 145 -4.49 26.21 -10.83
N ASP A 146 -5.13 25.70 -9.78
CA ASP A 146 -6.10 26.45 -8.97
C ASP A 146 -5.44 27.51 -8.05
N THR A 147 -4.11 27.51 -7.94
CA THR A 147 -3.35 28.42 -7.06
C THR A 147 -2.77 29.63 -7.82
N ILE A 148 -2.97 29.70 -9.15
CA ILE A 148 -2.50 30.77 -10.05
C ILE A 148 -3.69 31.63 -10.47
#